data_AF-A0AAE0RRG2-F1
#
_entry.id   AF-A0AAE0RRG2-F1
#
_cell.length_a   1.000
_cell.length_b   1.000
_cell.length_c   1.000
_cell.angle_alpha   90.00
_cell.angle_beta   90.00
_cell.angle_gamma   90.00
#
_symmetry.space_group_name_H-M   'P 1'
#
loop_
_entity.id
_entity.type
_entity.pdbx_description
1 polymer ?
#
loop_
_entity_poly.entity_id
_entity_poly.type
_entity_poly.pdbx_seq_one_letter_code
_entity_poly.pdbx_strand_id
1 'polypeptide(L)'
;MQQKAQQVEELKNQGNACVKSGNYGEAVLHYSHGIKLEPGNHLLYSNRSLAFLKLQQYYLALEDAKQSIKLQPNWPKGFFRKGEVEYQSGNCTLAIMSYKQALLLDPSNSEIQDALDRAKREAVKLRKELSREPWIFSAIGFVIGLCIVLADQYLTKEPSLKYIFAQLILMVVFGGGGFLCWKGYRYLQDSQRTTLLEAPVDLMEELDTKNEEETNTDKTPGNRPWKKGGIGAARQRYKQGKS
;
A
#
# COMPACT_ATOMS: atom_id res chain seq x y z
N MET A 1 9.53 -2.15 39.78
CA MET A 1 9.87 -1.50 38.49
C MET A 1 11.01 -2.20 37.74
N GLN A 2 12.11 -2.57 38.41
CA GLN A 2 13.24 -3.27 37.76
C GLN A 2 12.89 -4.61 37.10
N GLN A 3 12.12 -5.48 37.76
CA GLN A 3 11.70 -6.78 37.17
C GLN A 3 10.90 -6.61 35.86
N LYS A 4 10.03 -5.59 35.80
CA LYS A 4 9.21 -5.32 34.60
C LYS A 4 10.07 -4.87 33.42
N ALA A 5 11.04 -4.00 33.67
CA ALA A 5 11.99 -3.55 32.65
C ALA A 5 12.90 -4.69 32.16
N GLN A 6 13.37 -5.54 33.07
CA GLN A 6 14.14 -6.75 32.72
C GLN A 6 13.32 -7.71 31.87
N GLN A 7 12.05 -7.91 32.21
CA GLN A 7 11.15 -8.77 31.43
C GLN A 7 10.89 -8.22 30.02
N VAL A 8 10.74 -6.90 29.87
CA VAL A 8 10.60 -6.26 28.55
C VAL A 8 11.87 -6.45 27.70
N GLU A 9 13.03 -6.27 28.31
CA GLU A 9 14.32 -6.47 27.65
C GLU A 9 14.50 -7.93 27.19
N GLU A 10 14.12 -8.88 28.03
CA GLU A 10 14.13 -10.30 27.69
C GLU A 10 13.20 -10.61 26.51
N LEU A 11 11.95 -10.13 26.55
CA LEU A 11 11.00 -10.27 25.44
C LEU A 11 11.51 -9.64 24.14
N LYS A 12 12.18 -8.49 24.23
CA LYS A 12 12.83 -7.84 23.08
C LYS A 12 13.93 -8.74 22.51
N ASN A 13 14.76 -9.35 23.37
CA ASN A 13 15.86 -10.20 22.95
C ASN A 13 15.37 -11.51 22.33
N GLN A 14 14.33 -12.12 22.89
CA GLN A 14 13.64 -13.27 22.31
C GLN A 14 13.07 -12.92 20.93
N GLY A 15 12.36 -11.80 20.82
CA GLY A 15 11.86 -11.32 19.52
C GLY A 15 12.98 -11.10 18.50
N ASN A 16 14.12 -10.53 18.93
CA ASN A 16 15.29 -10.34 18.06
C ASN A 16 15.89 -11.68 17.61
N ALA A 17 15.92 -12.68 18.49
CA ALA A 17 16.38 -14.02 18.16
C ALA A 17 15.46 -14.68 17.12
N CYS A 18 14.13 -14.56 17.29
CA CYS A 18 13.14 -15.03 16.32
C CYS A 18 13.28 -14.33 14.95
N VAL A 19 13.57 -13.02 14.92
CA VAL A 19 13.84 -12.31 13.66
C VAL A 19 15.11 -12.85 12.97
N LYS A 20 16.16 -13.14 13.75
CA LYS A 20 17.41 -13.71 13.22
C LYS A 20 17.24 -15.13 12.69
N SER A 21 16.37 -15.93 13.30
CA SER A 21 16.02 -17.29 12.84
C SER A 21 14.98 -17.31 11.71
N GLY A 22 14.44 -16.15 11.32
CA GLY A 22 13.41 -16.04 10.29
C GLY A 22 11.99 -16.35 10.78
N ASN A 23 11.80 -16.64 12.07
CA ASN A 23 10.48 -16.85 12.66
C ASN A 23 9.80 -15.52 13.02
N TYR A 24 9.30 -14.82 12.00
CA TYR A 24 8.73 -13.49 12.18
C TYR A 24 7.39 -13.49 12.93
N GLY A 25 6.60 -14.57 12.85
CA GLY A 25 5.34 -14.71 13.58
C GLY A 25 5.54 -14.72 15.09
N GLU A 26 6.47 -15.55 15.58
CA GLU A 26 6.84 -15.55 17.01
C GLU A 26 7.48 -14.23 17.44
N ALA A 27 8.31 -13.63 16.58
CA ALA A 27 8.89 -12.32 16.87
C ALA A 27 7.79 -11.28 17.16
N VAL A 28 6.73 -11.25 16.35
CA VAL A 28 5.57 -10.37 16.57
C VAL A 28 4.92 -10.64 17.93
N LEU A 29 4.77 -11.90 18.35
CA LEU A 29 4.21 -12.24 19.65
C LEU A 29 5.06 -11.72 20.81
N HIS A 30 6.37 -11.98 20.78
CA HIS A 30 7.29 -11.50 21.82
C HIS A 30 7.31 -9.97 21.92
N TYR A 31 7.40 -9.25 20.79
CA TYR A 31 7.33 -7.79 20.82
C TYR A 31 5.96 -7.29 21.29
N SER A 32 4.86 -7.94 20.91
CA SER A 32 3.53 -7.56 21.36
C SER A 32 3.36 -7.73 22.87
N HIS A 33 3.93 -8.79 23.46
CA HIS A 33 3.99 -8.95 24.91
C HIS A 33 4.84 -7.87 25.57
N GLY A 34 6.00 -7.54 24.99
CA GLY A 34 6.83 -6.42 25.45
C GLY A 34 6.06 -5.10 25.44
N ILE A 35 5.31 -4.82 24.37
CA ILE A 35 4.50 -3.60 24.22
C ILE A 35 3.37 -3.54 25.24
N LYS A 36 2.74 -4.68 25.57
CA LYS A 36 1.72 -4.74 26.63
C LYS A 36 2.30 -4.33 27.98
N LEU A 37 3.54 -4.72 28.26
CA LEU A 37 4.24 -4.34 29.49
C LEU A 37 4.71 -2.87 29.44
N GLU A 38 5.33 -2.44 28.34
CA GLU A 38 5.86 -1.08 28.17
C GLU A 38 5.37 -0.45 26.86
N PRO A 39 4.17 0.17 26.87
CA PRO A 39 3.59 0.76 25.66
C PRO A 39 4.33 1.98 25.11
N GLY A 40 5.24 2.56 25.88
CA GLY A 40 6.04 3.73 25.50
C GLY A 40 7.37 3.39 24.83
N ASN A 41 7.72 2.11 24.71
CA ASN A 41 9.02 1.71 24.17
C ASN A 41 9.02 1.70 22.63
N HIS A 42 9.53 2.77 22.03
CA HIS A 42 9.61 2.93 20.57
C HIS A 42 10.40 1.82 19.86
N LEU A 43 11.38 1.19 20.54
CA LEU A 43 12.21 0.13 19.96
C LEU A 43 11.37 -1.12 19.65
N LEU A 44 10.41 -1.46 20.53
CA LEU A 44 9.55 -2.62 20.34
C LEU A 44 8.65 -2.44 19.11
N TYR A 45 8.06 -1.26 18.93
CA TYR A 45 7.27 -0.95 17.72
C TYR A 45 8.14 -0.98 16.47
N SER A 46 9.36 -0.42 16.51
CA SER A 46 10.29 -0.46 15.37
C SER A 46 10.70 -1.88 14.97
N ASN A 47 10.92 -2.75 15.95
CA ASN A 47 11.29 -4.15 15.69
C ASN A 47 10.08 -4.98 15.25
N ARG A 48 8.89 -4.74 15.81
CA ARG A 48 7.65 -5.40 15.39
C ARG A 48 7.22 -4.96 13.99
N SER A 49 7.42 -3.68 13.64
CA SER A 49 7.26 -3.16 12.28
C SER A 49 8.12 -3.94 11.28
N LEU A 50 9.40 -4.19 11.60
CA LEU A 50 10.25 -5.03 10.75
C LEU A 50 9.71 -6.47 10.64
N ALA A 51 9.25 -7.07 11.73
CA ALA A 51 8.70 -8.43 11.69
C ALA A 51 7.43 -8.49 10.82
N PHE A 52 6.50 -7.54 10.95
CA PHE A 52 5.33 -7.43 10.08
C PHE A 52 5.71 -7.19 8.61
N LEU A 53 6.72 -6.36 8.36
CA LEU A 53 7.23 -6.12 7.00
C LEU A 53 7.72 -7.42 6.37
N LYS A 54 8.43 -8.26 7.13
CA LYS A 54 8.90 -9.57 6.65
C LYS A 54 7.77 -10.58 6.44
N LEU A 55 6.65 -10.41 7.14
CA LEU A 55 5.39 -11.13 6.91
C LEU A 55 4.52 -10.53 5.79
N GLN A 56 5.00 -9.49 5.09
CA GLN A 56 4.24 -8.73 4.08
C GLN A 56 2.93 -8.10 4.61
N GLN A 57 2.84 -7.91 5.92
CA GLN A 57 1.72 -7.24 6.60
C GLN A 57 1.97 -5.73 6.63
N TYR A 58 1.93 -5.09 5.45
CA TYR A 58 2.38 -3.71 5.26
C TYR A 58 1.60 -2.68 6.09
N TYR A 59 0.28 -2.80 6.19
CA TYR A 59 -0.55 -1.91 7.02
C TYR A 59 -0.11 -1.93 8.49
N LEU A 60 0.00 -3.11 9.10
CA LEU A 60 0.42 -3.26 10.50
C LEU A 60 1.86 -2.79 10.70
N ALA A 61 2.75 -3.09 9.75
CA ALA A 61 4.12 -2.60 9.78
C ALA A 61 4.21 -1.07 9.74
N LEU A 62 3.36 -0.44 8.92
CA LEU A 62 3.30 1.01 8.79
C LEU A 62 2.77 1.68 10.06
N GLU A 63 1.73 1.11 10.68
CA GLU A 63 1.16 1.65 11.92
C GLU A 63 2.19 1.57 13.06
N ASP A 64 2.92 0.47 13.18
CA ASP A 64 3.99 0.33 14.16
C ASP A 64 5.15 1.30 13.90
N ALA A 65 5.54 1.51 12.63
CA ALA A 65 6.56 2.50 12.29
C ALA A 65 6.10 3.93 12.67
N LYS A 66 4.86 4.28 12.37
CA LYS A 66 4.26 5.58 12.77
C LYS A 66 4.21 5.73 14.28
N GLN A 67 3.84 4.69 15.00
CA GLN A 67 3.79 4.70 16.46
C GLN A 67 5.19 4.84 17.06
N SER A 68 6.21 4.18 16.49
CA SER A 68 7.61 4.38 16.88
C SER A 68 8.06 5.82 16.67
N ILE A 69 7.71 6.46 15.54
CA ILE A 69 8.03 7.87 15.27
C ILE A 69 7.30 8.79 16.25
N LYS A 70 6.04 8.50 16.56
CA LYS A 70 5.25 9.29 17.52
C LYS A 70 5.85 9.25 18.93
N LEU A 71 6.36 8.08 19.34
CA LEU A 71 7.00 7.91 20.64
C LEU A 71 8.38 8.56 20.70
N GLN A 72 9.16 8.48 19.62
CA GLN A 72 10.49 9.07 19.53
C GLN A 72 10.72 9.74 18.17
N PRO A 73 10.33 11.04 18.01
CA PRO A 73 10.40 11.73 16.73
C PRO A 73 11.83 12.08 16.31
N ASN A 74 12.78 12.16 17.24
CA ASN A 74 14.17 12.50 16.93
C ASN A 74 15.03 11.26 16.63
N TRP A 75 14.41 10.10 16.42
CA TRP A 75 15.13 8.85 16.17
C TRP A 75 15.06 8.46 14.69
N PRO A 76 16.18 8.54 13.95
CA PRO A 76 16.20 8.35 12.49
C PRO A 76 15.66 6.99 12.06
N LYS A 77 15.90 5.94 12.88
CA LYS A 77 15.49 4.57 12.57
C LYS A 77 13.97 4.40 12.48
N GLY A 78 13.19 5.22 13.19
CA GLY A 78 11.72 5.21 13.07
C GLY A 78 11.26 5.58 11.66
N PHE A 79 11.79 6.67 11.12
CA PHE A 79 11.54 7.11 9.74
C PHE A 79 12.12 6.14 8.72
N PHE A 80 13.28 5.55 8.99
CA PHE A 80 13.84 4.48 8.16
C PHE A 80 12.91 3.26 8.07
N ARG A 81 12.35 2.78 9.19
CA ARG A 81 11.36 1.68 9.18
C ARG A 81 10.14 2.02 8.34
N LYS A 82 9.61 3.25 8.50
CA LYS A 82 8.49 3.73 7.72
C LYS A 82 8.81 3.73 6.22
N GLY A 83 10.00 4.23 5.84
CA GLY A 83 10.48 4.22 4.46
C GLY A 83 10.63 2.82 3.89
N GLU A 84 11.12 1.85 4.66
CA GLU A 84 11.23 0.45 4.24
C GLU A 84 9.85 -0.19 3.98
N VAL A 85 8.85 0.10 4.81
CA VAL A 85 7.47 -0.37 4.59
C VAL A 85 6.87 0.25 3.32
N GLU A 86 7.03 1.56 3.13
CA GLU A 86 6.57 2.27 1.93
C GLU A 86 7.29 1.78 0.66
N TYR A 87 8.59 1.48 0.77
CA TYR A 87 9.39 0.96 -0.34
C TYR A 87 8.92 -0.43 -0.76
N GLN A 88 8.77 -1.36 0.19
CA GLN A 88 8.37 -2.74 -0.09
C GLN A 88 6.90 -2.88 -0.50
N SER A 89 6.04 -1.92 -0.15
CA SER A 89 4.66 -1.84 -0.68
C SER A 89 4.58 -1.28 -2.10
N GLY A 90 5.71 -0.90 -2.70
CA GLY A 90 5.79 -0.33 -4.06
C GLY A 90 5.58 1.18 -4.12
N ASN A 91 5.46 1.87 -2.98
CA ASN A 91 5.23 3.30 -2.87
C ASN A 91 6.55 4.08 -2.76
N CYS A 92 7.38 4.02 -3.81
CA CYS A 92 8.72 4.62 -3.84
C CYS A 92 8.72 6.13 -3.52
N THR A 93 7.70 6.87 -3.97
CA THR A 93 7.59 8.32 -3.72
C THR A 93 7.46 8.62 -2.22
N LEU A 94 6.62 7.86 -1.51
CA LEU A 94 6.47 8.00 -0.06
C LEU A 94 7.75 7.58 0.67
N ALA A 95 8.34 6.45 0.25
CA ALA A 95 9.60 5.96 0.81
C ALA A 95 10.72 7.00 0.73
N ILE A 96 10.87 7.67 -0.42
CA ILE A 96 11.86 8.76 -0.61
C ILE A 96 11.65 9.88 0.42
N MET A 97 10.40 10.27 0.71
CA MET A 97 10.10 11.30 1.70
C MET A 97 10.48 10.84 3.11
N SER A 98 10.12 9.62 3.48
CA SER A 98 10.45 9.05 4.79
C SER A 98 11.96 8.86 4.98
N TYR A 99 12.70 8.39 3.97
CA TYR A 99 14.16 8.30 4.05
C TYR A 99 14.83 9.67 4.11
N LYS A 100 14.33 10.68 3.39
CA LYS A 100 14.81 12.06 3.54
C LYS A 100 14.64 12.58 4.97
N GLN A 101 13.49 12.30 5.60
CA GLN A 101 13.27 12.65 7.01
C GLN A 101 14.24 11.93 7.94
N ALA A 102 14.52 10.64 7.69
CA ALA A 102 15.52 9.89 8.45
C ALA A 102 16.93 10.49 8.29
N LEU A 103 17.31 10.86 7.07
CA LEU A 103 18.62 11.45 6.75
C LEU A 103 18.79 12.87 7.31
N LEU A 104 17.71 13.63 7.48
CA LEU A 104 17.75 14.93 8.17
C LEU A 104 18.13 14.77 9.66
N LEU A 105 17.77 13.64 10.28
CA LEU A 105 18.08 13.34 11.68
C LEU A 105 19.46 12.69 11.86
N ASP A 106 19.93 11.94 10.87
CA ASP A 106 21.27 11.33 10.85
C ASP A 106 21.87 11.39 9.43
N PRO A 107 22.50 12.52 9.06
CA PRO A 107 23.02 12.74 7.71
C PRO A 107 24.22 11.85 7.34
N SER A 108 24.93 11.33 8.34
CA SER A 108 26.11 10.49 8.20
C SER A 108 25.80 9.02 7.93
N ASN A 109 24.53 8.63 7.94
CA ASN A 109 24.13 7.24 7.86
C ASN A 109 24.13 6.72 6.42
N SER A 110 25.14 5.90 6.08
CA SER A 110 25.25 5.27 4.76
C SER A 110 24.08 4.34 4.45
N GLU A 111 23.53 3.62 5.42
CA GLU A 111 22.39 2.69 5.20
C GLU A 111 21.14 3.45 4.73
N ILE A 112 20.86 4.60 5.35
CA ILE A 112 19.73 5.45 4.98
C ILE A 112 19.95 6.07 3.60
N GLN A 113 21.17 6.52 3.31
CA GLN A 113 21.52 7.07 2.00
C GLN A 113 21.37 6.02 0.89
N ASP A 114 21.87 4.81 1.11
CA ASP A 114 21.74 3.70 0.16
C ASP A 114 20.27 3.35 -0.09
N ALA A 115 19.45 3.29 0.97
CA ALA A 115 18.02 3.03 0.86
C ALA A 115 17.30 4.13 0.06
N LEU A 116 17.63 5.39 0.32
CA LEU A 116 17.13 6.54 -0.43
C LEU A 116 17.49 6.45 -1.92
N ASP A 117 18.74 6.10 -2.24
CA ASP A 117 19.20 6.04 -3.62
C ASP A 117 18.68 4.80 -4.36
N ARG A 118 18.45 3.68 -3.67
CA ARG A 118 17.66 2.54 -4.20
C ARG A 118 16.24 3.00 -4.54
N ALA A 119 15.54 3.65 -3.62
CA ALA A 119 14.17 4.11 -3.84
C ALA A 119 14.07 5.14 -4.98
N LYS A 120 15.03 6.06 -5.11
CA LYS A 120 15.09 7.00 -6.25
C LYS A 120 15.32 6.29 -7.58
N ARG A 121 16.27 5.36 -7.65
CA ARG A 121 16.56 4.61 -8.88
C ARG A 121 15.33 3.82 -9.34
N GLU A 122 14.64 3.20 -8.39
CA GLU A 122 13.41 2.47 -8.69
C GLU A 122 12.28 3.41 -9.13
N ALA A 123 12.10 4.56 -8.47
CA ALA A 123 11.14 5.57 -8.91
C ALA A 123 11.42 6.08 -10.34
N VAL A 124 12.68 6.29 -10.70
CA VAL A 124 13.08 6.68 -12.07
C VAL A 124 12.81 5.55 -13.06
N LYS A 125 13.13 4.30 -12.71
CA LYS A 125 12.85 3.12 -13.54
C LYS A 125 11.35 2.97 -13.81
N LEU A 126 10.53 3.02 -12.75
CA LEU A 126 9.07 2.98 -12.84
C LEU A 126 8.52 4.12 -13.68
N ARG A 127 9.04 5.35 -13.52
CA ARG A 127 8.65 6.49 -14.35
C ARG A 127 8.95 6.26 -15.83
N LYS A 128 10.11 5.67 -16.15
CA LYS A 128 10.50 5.36 -17.53
C LYS A 128 9.64 4.25 -18.13
N GLU A 129 9.36 3.20 -17.36
CA GLU A 129 8.45 2.12 -17.76
C GLU A 129 7.04 2.67 -18.01
N LEU A 130 6.51 3.46 -17.07
CA LEU A 130 5.20 4.12 -17.19
C LEU A 130 5.11 5.04 -18.41
N SER A 131 6.22 5.66 -18.81
CA SER A 131 6.27 6.51 -20.01
C SER A 131 6.24 5.70 -21.32
N ARG A 132 6.63 4.42 -21.28
CA ARG A 132 6.72 3.54 -22.45
C ARG A 132 5.48 2.68 -22.65
N GLU A 133 4.90 2.15 -21.56
CA GLU A 133 3.73 1.28 -21.59
C GLU A 133 2.56 1.80 -22.45
N PRO A 134 2.10 3.06 -22.33
CA PRO A 134 0.94 3.52 -23.10
C PRO A 134 1.15 3.40 -24.62
N TRP A 135 2.39 3.63 -25.08
CA TRP A 135 2.73 3.52 -26.50
C TRP A 135 2.74 2.06 -26.98
N ILE A 136 3.12 1.12 -26.12
CA ILE A 136 3.09 -0.32 -26.47
C ILE A 136 1.65 -0.78 -26.64
N PHE A 137 0.77 -0.48 -25.67
CA PHE A 137 -0.64 -0.84 -25.77
C PHE A 137 -1.35 -0.15 -26.94
N SER A 138 -1.02 1.12 -27.20
CA SER A 138 -1.54 1.83 -28.37
C SER A 138 -1.03 1.22 -29.67
N ALA A 139 0.26 0.87 -29.77
CA ALA A 139 0.84 0.22 -30.94
C ALA A 139 0.22 -1.15 -31.22
N ILE A 140 -0.03 -1.95 -30.18
CA ILE A 140 -0.77 -3.23 -30.32
C ILE A 140 -2.17 -2.97 -30.88
N GLY A 141 -2.86 -1.93 -30.39
CA GLY A 141 -4.16 -1.50 -30.94
C GLY A 141 -4.07 -1.13 -32.43
N PHE A 142 -3.07 -0.34 -32.83
CA PHE A 142 -2.86 0.02 -34.25
C PHE A 142 -2.60 -1.20 -35.14
N VAL A 143 -1.80 -2.17 -34.67
CA VAL A 143 -1.54 -3.42 -35.41
C VAL A 143 -2.82 -4.24 -35.59
N ILE A 144 -3.64 -4.36 -34.55
CA ILE A 144 -4.96 -5.02 -34.64
C ILE A 144 -5.85 -4.31 -35.65
N GLY A 145 -5.92 -2.97 -35.59
CA GLY A 145 -6.65 -2.15 -36.55
C GLY A 145 -6.18 -2.36 -38.00
N LEU A 146 -4.86 -2.44 -38.22
CA LEU A 146 -4.28 -2.72 -39.53
C LEU A 146 -4.66 -4.11 -40.04
N CYS A 147 -4.58 -5.14 -39.20
CA CYS A 147 -5.00 -6.49 -39.57
C CYS A 147 -6.47 -6.55 -39.99
N ILE A 148 -7.35 -5.80 -39.32
CA ILE A 148 -8.78 -5.72 -39.67
C ILE A 148 -8.98 -5.06 -41.05
N VAL A 149 -8.29 -3.94 -41.32
CA VAL A 149 -8.37 -3.26 -42.63
C VAL A 149 -7.86 -4.16 -43.75
N LEU A 150 -6.72 -4.85 -43.54
CA LEU A 150 -6.17 -5.77 -44.54
C LEU A 150 -7.07 -6.98 -44.77
N ALA A 151 -7.68 -7.52 -43.70
CA ALA A 151 -8.65 -8.61 -43.82
C ALA A 151 -9.88 -8.18 -44.64
N ASP A 152 -10.41 -6.97 -44.42
CA ASP A 152 -11.52 -6.41 -45.21
C ASP A 152 -11.15 -6.17 -46.69
N GLN A 153 -9.89 -5.82 -46.99
CA GLN A 153 -9.44 -5.65 -48.36
C GLN A 153 -9.20 -6.97 -49.10
N TYR A 154 -8.75 -8.01 -48.39
CA TYR A 154 -8.32 -9.27 -49.00
C TYR A 154 -9.42 -10.34 -49.05
N LEU A 155 -10.27 -10.43 -48.01
CA LEU A 155 -11.25 -11.51 -47.89
C LEU A 155 -12.61 -11.16 -48.52
N THR A 156 -12.94 -9.87 -48.62
CA THR A 156 -14.26 -9.40 -49.07
C THR A 156 -14.22 -8.99 -50.53
N LYS A 157 -15.11 -9.58 -51.34
CA LYS A 157 -15.22 -9.27 -52.79
C LYS A 157 -15.57 -7.81 -53.07
N GLU A 158 -16.30 -7.17 -52.16
CA GLU A 158 -16.47 -5.72 -52.11
C GLU A 158 -16.00 -5.23 -50.74
N PRO A 159 -14.93 -4.41 -50.67
CA PRO A 159 -14.44 -3.91 -49.39
C PRO A 159 -15.49 -3.03 -48.72
N SER A 160 -15.75 -3.27 -47.44
CA SER A 160 -16.71 -2.49 -46.66
C SER A 160 -16.16 -1.10 -46.32
N LEU A 161 -14.83 -0.99 -46.14
CA LEU A 161 -14.12 0.27 -45.86
C LEU A 161 -13.54 0.86 -47.14
N LYS A 162 -14.40 1.44 -47.99
CA LYS A 162 -14.00 2.03 -49.29
C LYS A 162 -13.17 3.32 -49.14
N TYR A 163 -13.41 4.09 -48.08
CA TYR A 163 -12.75 5.39 -47.88
C TYR A 163 -11.49 5.27 -47.03
N ILE A 164 -10.37 5.82 -47.52
CA ILE A 164 -9.10 5.90 -46.78
C ILE A 164 -9.29 6.57 -45.41
N PHE A 165 -10.12 7.62 -45.33
CA PHE A 165 -10.39 8.30 -44.07
C PHE A 165 -11.11 7.40 -43.07
N ALA A 166 -12.03 6.53 -43.52
CA ALA A 166 -12.71 5.58 -42.63
C ALA A 166 -11.73 4.52 -42.08
N GLN A 167 -10.78 4.06 -42.91
CA GLN A 167 -9.73 3.14 -42.49
C GLN A 167 -8.80 3.78 -41.44
N LEU A 168 -8.39 5.03 -41.66
CA LEU A 168 -7.57 5.79 -40.71
C LEU A 168 -8.29 6.04 -39.38
N ILE A 169 -9.58 6.39 -39.43
CA ILE A 169 -10.41 6.55 -38.23
C ILE A 169 -10.47 5.23 -37.44
N LEU A 170 -10.70 4.10 -38.12
CA LEU A 170 -10.73 2.79 -37.48
C LEU A 170 -9.42 2.48 -36.75
N MET A 171 -8.28 2.71 -37.40
CA MET A 171 -6.95 2.51 -36.81
C MET A 171 -6.74 3.37 -35.55
N VAL A 172 -7.12 4.65 -35.61
CA VAL A 172 -7.04 5.56 -34.46
C VAL A 172 -7.95 5.09 -33.32
N VAL A 173 -9.14 4.57 -33.62
CA VAL A 173 -10.07 4.02 -32.61
C VAL A 173 -9.44 2.83 -31.88
N PHE A 174 -8.85 1.87 -32.60
CA PHE A 174 -8.17 0.74 -31.96
C PHE A 174 -6.92 1.15 -31.19
N GLY A 175 -6.11 2.07 -31.73
CA GLY A 175 -4.95 2.63 -31.03
C GLY A 175 -5.33 3.38 -29.75
N GLY A 176 -6.45 4.12 -29.77
CA GLY A 176 -7.03 4.80 -28.61
C GLY A 176 -7.63 3.83 -27.60
N GLY A 177 -8.30 2.77 -28.06
CA GLY A 177 -8.81 1.67 -27.23
C GLY A 177 -7.70 0.99 -26.43
N GLY A 178 -6.57 0.69 -27.07
CA GLY A 178 -5.38 0.16 -26.39
C GLY A 178 -4.87 1.08 -25.27
N PHE A 179 -4.82 2.39 -25.51
CA PHE A 179 -4.45 3.37 -24.48
C PHE A 179 -5.44 3.39 -23.30
N LEU A 180 -6.75 3.29 -23.56
CA LEU A 180 -7.76 3.21 -22.52
C LEU A 180 -7.63 1.94 -21.68
N CYS A 181 -7.38 0.79 -22.31
CA CYS A 181 -7.12 -0.47 -21.62
C CYS A 181 -5.88 -0.36 -20.71
N TRP A 182 -4.79 0.23 -21.18
CA TRP A 182 -3.62 0.53 -20.36
C TRP A 182 -3.97 1.41 -19.16
N LYS A 183 -4.71 2.51 -19.39
CA LYS A 183 -5.10 3.43 -18.32
C LYS A 183 -5.94 2.72 -17.25
N GLY A 184 -6.85 1.84 -17.66
CA GLY A 184 -7.65 1.01 -16.76
C GLY A 184 -6.80 -0.01 -15.99
N TYR A 185 -5.94 -0.76 -16.67
CA TYR A 185 -5.01 -1.71 -16.05
C TYR A 185 -4.12 -1.02 -15.00
N ARG A 186 -3.59 0.14 -15.35
CA ARG A 186 -2.72 0.93 -14.47
C ARG A 186 -3.46 1.42 -13.23
N TYR A 187 -4.68 1.91 -13.40
CA TYR A 187 -5.53 2.32 -12.28
C TYR A 187 -5.77 1.17 -11.29
N LEU A 188 -6.05 -0.03 -11.79
CA LEU A 188 -6.24 -1.22 -10.96
C LEU A 188 -4.95 -1.58 -10.19
N GLN A 189 -3.80 -1.55 -10.87
CA GLN A 189 -2.52 -1.88 -10.24
C GLN A 189 -2.12 -0.85 -9.17
N ASP A 190 -2.30 0.44 -9.44
CA ASP A 190 -2.03 1.50 -8.46
C ASP A 190 -2.98 1.41 -7.26
N SER A 191 -4.27 1.12 -7.50
CA SER A 191 -5.25 0.89 -6.42
C SER A 191 -4.81 -0.25 -5.51
N GLN A 192 -4.36 -1.38 -6.06
CA GLN A 192 -3.89 -2.51 -5.25
C GLN A 192 -2.72 -2.10 -4.33
N ARG A 193 -1.74 -1.34 -4.85
CA ARG A 193 -0.58 -0.89 -4.07
C ARG A 193 -0.96 0.06 -2.94
N THR A 194 -1.88 0.97 -3.19
CA THR A 194 -2.35 1.90 -2.16
C THR A 194 -3.13 1.18 -1.07
N THR A 195 -3.96 0.20 -1.44
CA THR A 195 -4.74 -0.59 -0.48
C THR A 195 -3.88 -1.42 0.47
N LEU A 196 -2.64 -1.80 0.09
CA LEU A 196 -1.72 -2.52 0.99
C LEU A 196 -1.33 -1.73 2.25
N LEU A 197 -1.36 -0.40 2.18
CA LEU A 197 -1.04 0.49 3.29
C LEU A 197 -2.26 0.95 4.08
N GLU A 198 -3.46 0.59 3.63
CA GLU A 198 -4.73 0.90 4.28
C GLU A 198 -5.19 -0.26 5.16
N ALA A 199 -6.08 0.04 6.10
CA ALA A 199 -6.67 -1.01 6.92
C ALA A 199 -7.50 -1.94 6.01
N PRO A 200 -7.43 -3.28 6.20
CA PRO A 200 -8.30 -4.18 5.46
C PRO A 200 -9.76 -3.83 5.76
N VAL A 201 -10.62 -3.86 4.73
CA VAL A 201 -12.06 -3.61 4.86
C VAL A 201 -12.66 -4.68 5.75
N ASP A 202 -13.25 -4.28 6.88
CA ASP A 202 -13.96 -5.18 7.79
C ASP A 202 -15.40 -5.39 7.30
N LEU A 203 -15.58 -6.36 6.40
CA LEU A 203 -16.87 -6.73 5.84
C LEU A 203 -17.85 -7.27 6.90
N MET A 204 -17.34 -7.78 8.03
CA MET A 204 -18.19 -8.33 9.10
C MET A 204 -18.84 -7.20 9.88
N GLU A 205 -18.13 -6.10 10.14
CA GLU A 205 -18.73 -4.90 10.74
C GLU A 205 -19.82 -4.27 9.84
N GLU A 206 -19.65 -4.31 8.51
CA GLU A 206 -20.67 -3.85 7.56
C GLU A 206 -21.92 -4.76 7.54
N LEU A 207 -21.74 -6.07 7.71
CA LEU A 207 -22.84 -7.03 7.81
C LEU A 207 -23.58 -6.93 9.14
N ASP A 208 -22.86 -6.76 10.25
CA ASP A 208 -23.47 -6.59 11.57
C ASP A 208 -24.24 -5.27 11.65
N THR A 209 -23.70 -4.17 11.10
CA THR A 209 -24.43 -2.89 11.02
C THR A 209 -25.65 -2.96 10.10
N LYS A 210 -25.60 -3.70 8.98
CA LYS A 210 -26.78 -3.94 8.14
C LYS A 210 -27.82 -4.82 8.84
N ASN A 211 -27.40 -5.86 9.57
CA ASN A 211 -28.30 -6.72 10.33
C ASN A 211 -28.95 -5.96 11.50
N GLU A 212 -28.22 -5.06 12.17
CA GLU A 212 -28.74 -4.15 13.20
C GLU A 212 -29.70 -3.09 12.62
N GLU A 213 -29.47 -2.63 11.38
CA GLU A 213 -30.38 -1.71 10.70
C GLU A 213 -31.65 -2.42 10.21
N GLU A 214 -31.56 -3.65 9.69
CA GLU A 214 -32.72 -4.46 9.26
C GLU A 214 -33.59 -4.92 10.44
N THR A 215 -33.00 -5.30 11.57
CA THR A 215 -33.73 -5.67 12.80
C THR A 215 -34.42 -4.49 13.49
N ASN A 216 -34.12 -3.26 13.10
CA ASN A 216 -34.67 -2.03 13.70
C ASN A 216 -35.61 -1.26 12.74
N THR A 217 -36.11 -1.91 11.70
CA THR A 217 -36.95 -1.30 10.64
C THR A 217 -38.40 -1.00 11.03
N ASP A 218 -38.84 -1.22 12.28
CA ASP A 218 -40.22 -0.90 12.71
C ASP A 218 -40.39 0.52 13.29
N LYS A 219 -39.55 1.49 12.90
CA LYS A 219 -39.75 2.91 13.25
C LYS A 219 -39.49 3.85 12.07
N THR A 220 -40.57 4.57 11.74
CA THR A 220 -40.81 5.65 10.77
C THR A 220 -39.61 6.37 10.10
N PRO A 221 -39.75 6.76 8.81
CA PRO A 221 -38.67 7.36 8.02
C PRO A 221 -38.56 8.86 8.33
N GLY A 222 -37.63 9.23 9.20
CA GLY A 222 -37.30 10.62 9.52
C GLY A 222 -35.80 10.87 9.48
N ASN A 223 -35.35 11.50 8.39
CA ASN A 223 -34.15 12.33 8.27
C ASN A 223 -32.91 11.87 9.10
N ARG A 224 -32.08 10.97 8.55
CA ARG A 224 -30.76 10.67 9.11
C ARG A 224 -29.65 11.26 8.22
N PRO A 225 -28.76 12.10 8.76
CA PRO A 225 -27.66 12.65 7.99
C PRO A 225 -26.63 11.56 7.69
N TRP A 226 -26.01 11.63 6.51
CA TRP A 226 -24.87 10.79 6.14
C TRP A 226 -23.75 10.93 7.18
N LYS A 227 -23.60 9.93 8.07
CA LYS A 227 -22.42 9.84 8.94
C LYS A 227 -21.25 9.36 8.09
N LYS A 228 -20.33 10.27 7.77
CA LYS A 228 -18.95 9.93 7.44
C LYS A 228 -18.32 9.26 8.66
N GLY A 229 -18.42 7.93 8.74
CA GLY A 229 -17.75 7.08 9.72
C GLY A 229 -16.25 7.02 9.46
N GLY A 230 -15.56 8.16 9.54
CA GLY A 230 -14.11 8.19 9.51
C GLY A 230 -13.56 7.67 10.84
N ILE A 231 -12.72 6.62 10.79
CA ILE A 231 -11.45 6.35 11.52
C ILE A 231 -11.35 6.68 13.04
N GLY A 232 -12.00 7.74 13.53
CA GLY A 232 -12.07 8.14 14.94
C GLY A 232 -12.90 7.23 15.83
N ALA A 233 -13.95 6.58 15.31
CA ALA A 233 -14.80 5.67 16.10
C ALA A 233 -14.05 4.38 16.51
N ALA A 234 -13.25 3.82 15.60
CA ALA A 234 -12.40 2.66 15.88
C ALA A 234 -11.32 2.96 16.95
N ARG A 235 -10.74 4.18 16.93
CA ARG A 235 -9.80 4.64 17.97
C ARG A 235 -10.41 4.78 19.36
N GLN A 236 -11.71 5.10 19.46
CA GLN A 236 -12.40 5.20 20.75
C GLN A 236 -12.73 3.82 21.34
N ARG A 237 -13.08 2.83 20.51
CA ARG A 237 -13.40 1.47 20.97
C ARG A 237 -12.18 0.71 21.54
N TYR A 238 -10.98 0.93 21.01
CA TYR A 238 -9.73 0.38 21.60
C TYR A 238 -9.43 0.92 23.01
N LYS A 239 -9.92 2.11 23.36
CA LYS A 239 -9.78 2.66 24.72
C LYS A 239 -10.80 2.10 25.71
N GLN A 240 -11.99 1.68 25.24
CA GLN A 240 -13.07 1.21 26.10
C GLN A 240 -13.00 -0.30 26.40
N GLY A 241 -12.25 -1.09 25.62
CA GLY A 241 -11.97 -2.51 25.91
C GLY A 241 -10.87 -2.77 26.94
N LYS A 242 -10.41 -1.73 27.65
CA LYS A 242 -9.55 -1.84 28.84
C LYS A 242 -10.33 -1.37 30.07
N SER A 243 -11.25 -2.20 30.54
CA SER A 243 -11.69 -2.19 31.93
C SER A 243 -11.65 -3.62 32.46
#